data_AF-A0A953TUV8-F1
#
_entry.id   AF-A0A953TUV8-F1
#
_cell.length_a   1.000
_cell.length_b   1.000
_cell.length_c   1.000
_cell.angle_alpha   90.00
_cell.angle_beta   90.00
_cell.angle_gamma   90.00
#
_symmetry.space_group_name_H-M   'P 1'
#
loop_
_entity.id
_entity.type
_entity.pdbx_description
1 polymer ?
#
loop_
_entity_poly.entity_id
_entity_poly.type
_entity_poly.pdbx_seq_one_letter_code
_entity_poly.pdbx_strand_id
1 'polypeptide(L)'
;MKRLSKLTALALLLGAGCIAIVAAEQRITTNPRPEEDLKRLFPGAAAFSPLGGDPLHFTAYAADPKASPSAPKLGIAFWTTDLVPYEHGYHGPIHILVGMDPKATIVGVVVDYDSEPYGYFSVEPPKFAAQFKGKTINDPFRVGVDVDAVSRASLSINSATRAIRDSSRMVAKTLLPELSTK
;
A
#
# COMPACT_ATOMS: atom_id res chain seq x y z
N MET A 1 -32.35 -49.79 -49.58
CA MET A 1 -32.73 -49.63 -48.16
C MET A 1 -31.93 -48.47 -47.59
N LYS A 2 -32.55 -47.29 -47.48
CA LYS A 2 -31.93 -46.00 -47.10
C LYS A 2 -32.39 -45.60 -45.69
N ARG A 3 -31.47 -44.93 -44.99
CA ARG A 3 -31.53 -44.37 -43.63
C ARG A 3 -32.73 -43.42 -43.41
N LEU A 4 -33.27 -43.44 -42.18
CA LEU A 4 -34.11 -42.40 -41.54
C LEU A 4 -33.79 -42.51 -40.03
N SER A 5 -33.06 -41.63 -39.33
CA SER A 5 -33.25 -40.20 -38.99
C SER A 5 -34.59 -39.99 -38.27
N LYS A 6 -34.73 -39.42 -37.07
CA LYS A 6 -33.91 -38.48 -36.27
C LYS A 6 -34.25 -38.68 -34.77
N LEU A 7 -33.24 -38.66 -33.89
CA LEU A 7 -33.43 -38.54 -32.43
C LEU A 7 -33.71 -37.07 -32.10
N THR A 8 -34.84 -36.79 -31.47
CA THR A 8 -35.19 -35.48 -30.91
C THR A 8 -34.46 -35.29 -29.57
N ALA A 9 -33.34 -34.57 -29.63
CA ALA A 9 -32.74 -33.94 -28.46
C ALA A 9 -33.44 -32.59 -28.23
N LEU A 10 -34.10 -32.42 -27.08
CA LEU A 10 -34.60 -31.12 -26.65
C LEU A 10 -33.63 -30.56 -25.61
N ALA A 11 -32.73 -29.69 -26.08
CA ALA A 11 -31.92 -28.83 -25.24
C ALA A 11 -32.73 -27.56 -24.92
N LEU A 12 -32.91 -27.25 -23.62
CA LEU A 12 -33.30 -25.92 -23.17
C LEU A 12 -32.08 -25.25 -22.50
N LEU A 13 -31.43 -24.38 -23.25
CA LEU A 13 -30.53 -23.34 -22.78
C LEU A 13 -31.36 -22.15 -22.26
N LEU A 14 -30.94 -21.53 -21.15
CA LEU A 14 -30.85 -20.08 -20.90
C LEU A 14 -31.12 -19.74 -19.43
N GLY A 15 -30.04 -19.44 -18.72
CA GLY A 15 -30.06 -18.97 -17.35
C GLY A 15 -28.67 -19.01 -16.69
N ALA A 16 -27.60 -18.81 -17.46
CA ALA A 16 -26.27 -18.57 -16.90
C ALA A 16 -26.26 -17.15 -16.30
N GLY A 17 -26.93 -17.00 -15.16
CA GLY A 17 -26.68 -15.91 -14.23
C GLY A 17 -25.32 -16.16 -13.61
N CYS A 18 -24.24 -15.87 -14.35
CA CYS A 18 -22.94 -15.64 -13.74
C CYS A 18 -23.10 -14.40 -12.85
N ILE A 19 -23.53 -14.61 -11.60
CA ILE A 19 -23.24 -13.67 -10.54
C ILE A 19 -21.72 -13.75 -10.41
N ALA A 20 -21.02 -12.87 -11.14
CA ALA A 20 -19.66 -12.54 -10.81
C ALA A 20 -19.75 -11.90 -9.42
N ILE A 21 -19.59 -12.73 -8.39
CA ILE A 21 -19.25 -12.25 -7.07
C ILE A 21 -17.88 -11.62 -7.28
N VAL A 22 -17.86 -10.31 -7.56
CA VAL A 22 -16.67 -9.52 -7.36
C VAL A 22 -16.43 -9.62 -5.86
N ALA A 23 -15.57 -10.55 -5.48
CA ALA A 23 -14.97 -10.57 -4.16
C ALA A 23 -14.11 -9.32 -4.09
N ALA A 24 -14.75 -8.18 -3.81
CA ALA A 24 -14.06 -7.12 -3.10
C ALA A 24 -13.69 -7.77 -1.78
N GLU A 25 -12.47 -8.32 -1.69
CA GLU A 25 -11.87 -8.66 -0.41
C GLU A 25 -12.13 -7.48 0.53
N GLN A 26 -12.45 -7.77 1.80
CA GLN A 26 -12.74 -6.75 2.80
C GLN A 26 -11.47 -5.90 2.99
N ARG A 27 -11.30 -4.90 2.13
CA ARG A 27 -10.24 -3.93 2.22
C ARG A 27 -10.46 -3.23 3.55
N ILE A 28 -9.42 -3.22 4.37
CA ILE A 28 -9.39 -2.36 5.55
C ILE A 28 -9.48 -0.94 5.01
N THR A 29 -10.65 -0.32 5.11
CA THR A 29 -10.84 1.06 4.64
C THR A 29 -9.91 1.95 5.45
N THR A 30 -8.84 2.40 4.81
CA THR A 30 -7.90 3.39 5.35
C THR A 30 -8.57 4.77 5.41
N ASN A 31 -7.88 5.77 5.97
CA ASN A 31 -8.38 7.13 6.04
C ASN A 31 -8.95 7.61 4.68
N PRO A 32 -10.24 8.01 4.63
CA PRO A 32 -10.90 8.44 3.40
C PRO A 32 -10.49 9.85 2.94
N ARG A 33 -9.70 10.58 3.75
CA ARG A 33 -9.20 11.93 3.47
C ARG A 33 -7.69 12.06 3.77
N PRO A 34 -6.83 11.39 2.97
CA PRO A 34 -5.39 11.39 3.21
C PRO A 34 -4.67 12.62 2.62
N GLU A 35 -5.39 13.64 2.15
CA GLU A 35 -4.80 14.72 1.37
C GLU A 35 -3.75 15.53 2.14
N GLU A 36 -3.97 15.74 3.43
CA GLU A 36 -3.01 16.44 4.30
C GLU A 36 -1.71 15.65 4.47
N ASP A 37 -1.82 14.33 4.67
CA ASP A 37 -0.66 13.45 4.82
C ASP A 37 0.09 13.27 3.50
N LEU A 38 -0.63 13.15 2.39
CA LEU A 38 -0.03 13.15 1.06
C LEU A 38 0.76 14.44 0.81
N LYS A 39 0.21 15.60 1.20
CA LYS A 39 0.91 16.88 1.08
C LYS A 39 2.11 16.97 2.02
N ARG A 40 2.04 16.39 3.22
CA ARG A 40 3.17 16.29 4.15
C ARG A 40 4.30 15.42 3.59
N LEU A 41 3.96 14.30 2.95
CA LEU A 41 4.93 13.39 2.34
C LEU A 41 5.56 13.99 1.07
N PHE A 42 4.78 14.71 0.27
CA PHE A 42 5.23 15.36 -0.96
C PHE A 42 4.87 16.86 -0.98
N PRO A 43 5.59 17.71 -0.22
CA PRO A 43 5.29 19.14 -0.16
C PRO A 43 5.37 19.85 -1.53
N GLY A 44 6.22 19.37 -2.43
CA GLY A 44 6.38 19.88 -3.80
C GLY A 44 5.34 19.38 -4.80
N ALA A 45 4.43 18.48 -4.43
CA ALA A 45 3.40 18.00 -5.34
C ALA A 45 2.31 19.05 -5.58
N ALA A 46 1.94 19.20 -6.85
CA ALA A 46 0.83 20.04 -7.29
C ALA A 46 -0.47 19.23 -7.40
N ALA A 47 -0.38 17.92 -7.63
CA ALA A 47 -1.53 17.03 -7.75
C ALA A 47 -1.18 15.61 -7.30
N PHE A 48 -2.22 14.86 -6.92
CA PHE A 48 -2.14 13.43 -6.62
C PHE A 48 -3.16 12.67 -7.49
N SER A 49 -2.83 11.44 -7.90
CA SER A 49 -3.85 10.55 -8.48
C SER A 49 -4.88 10.16 -7.43
N PRO A 50 -6.09 9.74 -7.83
CA PRO A 50 -6.93 8.90 -6.98
C PRO A 50 -6.17 7.64 -6.56
N LEU A 51 -6.59 7.00 -5.47
CA LEU A 51 -6.08 5.70 -5.09
C LEU A 51 -6.47 4.65 -6.14
N GLY A 52 -5.49 3.91 -6.65
CA GLY A 52 -5.72 2.86 -7.63
C GLY A 52 -4.44 2.15 -8.05
N GLY A 53 -4.52 1.40 -9.15
CA GLY A 53 -3.40 0.59 -9.63
C GLY A 53 -3.23 -0.73 -8.86
N ASP A 54 -2.19 -1.48 -9.22
CA ASP A 54 -1.80 -2.74 -8.59
C ASP A 54 -0.27 -2.77 -8.41
N PRO A 55 0.26 -2.71 -7.16
CA PRO A 55 -0.48 -2.56 -5.90
C PRO A 55 -1.20 -1.21 -5.78
N LEU A 56 -2.19 -1.10 -4.88
CA LEU A 56 -2.92 0.15 -4.65
C LEU A 56 -1.97 1.27 -4.17
N HIS A 57 -1.97 2.40 -4.87
CA HIS A 57 -1.14 3.55 -4.56
C HIS A 57 -1.72 4.88 -5.05
N PHE A 58 -1.20 5.97 -4.51
CA PHE A 58 -1.29 7.32 -5.03
C PHE A 58 0.00 7.66 -5.78
N THR A 59 -0.10 8.41 -6.87
CA THR A 59 1.06 9.02 -7.53
C THR A 59 1.08 10.52 -7.27
N ALA A 60 2.23 11.05 -6.85
CA ALA A 60 2.46 12.48 -6.67
C ALA A 60 3.06 13.10 -7.94
N TYR A 61 2.52 14.24 -8.40
CA TYR A 61 2.95 14.92 -9.62
C TYR A 61 3.43 16.35 -9.36
N ALA A 62 4.45 16.77 -10.11
CA ALA A 62 4.99 18.14 -10.04
C ALA A 62 4.04 19.21 -10.64
N ALA A 63 3.12 18.79 -11.50
CA ALA A 63 2.07 19.62 -12.12
C ALA A 63 0.80 18.77 -12.27
N ASP A 64 -0.35 19.41 -12.49
CA ASP A 64 -1.60 18.67 -12.74
C ASP A 64 -1.49 17.85 -14.04
N PRO A 65 -1.55 16.50 -13.97
CA PRO A 65 -1.43 15.65 -15.14
C PRO A 65 -2.59 15.84 -16.15
N LYS A 66 -3.74 16.39 -15.74
CA LYS A 66 -4.84 16.72 -16.66
C LYS A 66 -4.46 17.88 -17.60
N ALA A 67 -3.71 18.84 -17.09
CA ALA A 67 -3.23 20.00 -17.85
C ALA A 67 -1.87 19.73 -18.53
N SER A 68 -1.06 18.83 -17.98
CA SER A 68 0.27 18.48 -18.47
C SER A 68 0.49 16.97 -18.41
N PRO A 69 0.11 16.21 -19.46
CA PRO A 69 0.20 14.75 -19.46
C PRO A 69 1.62 14.18 -19.25
N SER A 70 2.65 14.97 -19.55
CA SER A 70 4.06 14.62 -19.33
C SER A 70 4.62 15.10 -17.97
N ALA A 71 3.75 15.53 -17.05
CA ALA A 71 4.16 16.01 -15.74
C ALA A 71 5.06 14.99 -15.02
N PRO A 72 6.24 15.40 -14.54
CA PRO A 72 7.13 14.50 -13.80
C PRO A 72 6.45 13.92 -12.57
N LYS A 73 6.60 12.60 -12.39
CA LYS A 73 6.22 11.90 -11.16
C LYS A 73 7.26 12.20 -10.09
N LEU A 74 6.81 12.73 -8.95
CA LEU A 74 7.66 13.02 -7.80
C LEU A 74 7.85 11.80 -6.89
N GLY A 75 6.92 10.85 -6.95
CA GLY A 75 6.94 9.63 -6.16
C GLY A 75 5.56 9.00 -6.05
N ILE A 76 5.48 8.01 -5.18
CA ILE A 76 4.29 7.22 -4.91
C ILE A 76 4.04 7.15 -3.41
N ALA A 77 2.76 7.16 -3.01
CA ALA A 77 2.35 6.91 -1.64
C ALA A 77 1.43 5.70 -1.58
N PHE A 78 1.52 4.90 -0.52
CA PHE A 78 0.73 3.68 -0.39
C PHE A 78 0.48 3.36 1.08
N TRP A 79 -0.65 2.70 1.34
CA TRP A 79 -0.99 2.21 2.66
C TRP A 79 -0.35 0.84 2.89
N THR A 80 0.30 0.67 4.03
CA THR A 80 0.86 -0.64 4.39
C THR A 80 -0.21 -1.71 4.48
N THR A 81 -1.40 -1.40 5.00
CA THR A 81 -2.52 -2.33 5.17
C THR A 81 -3.13 -2.84 3.87
N ASP A 82 -2.97 -2.11 2.75
CA ASP A 82 -3.41 -2.55 1.43
C ASP A 82 -2.47 -3.61 0.83
N LEU A 83 -1.25 -3.68 1.34
CA LEU A 83 -0.14 -4.46 0.77
C LEU A 83 0.22 -5.64 1.67
N VAL A 84 0.21 -5.43 2.97
CA VAL A 84 0.44 -6.44 4.02
C VAL A 84 -0.76 -6.51 4.98
N PRO A 85 -1.96 -6.89 4.51
CA PRO A 85 -3.21 -6.82 5.30
C PRO A 85 -3.21 -7.70 6.56
N TYR A 86 -2.30 -8.68 6.64
CA TYR A 86 -2.18 -9.62 7.76
C TYR A 86 -1.07 -9.25 8.76
N GLU A 87 -0.34 -8.15 8.54
CA GLU A 87 0.67 -7.68 9.48
C GLU A 87 0.01 -6.84 10.58
N HIS A 88 -0.05 -7.39 11.80
CA HIS A 88 -0.77 -6.79 12.93
C HIS A 88 0.18 -6.50 14.09
N GLY A 89 -0.08 -5.38 14.79
CA GLY A 89 0.59 -4.98 16.02
C GLY A 89 0.17 -5.85 17.21
N TYR A 90 0.22 -5.30 18.42
CA TYR A 90 -0.26 -6.04 19.58
C TYR A 90 -1.78 -6.14 19.60
N HIS A 91 -2.47 -5.05 19.24
CA HIS A 91 -3.93 -4.98 19.31
C HIS A 91 -4.60 -5.17 17.95
N GLY A 92 -4.02 -4.65 16.87
CA GLY A 92 -4.63 -4.72 15.55
C GLY A 92 -3.74 -4.16 14.44
N PRO A 93 -4.32 -3.92 13.24
CA PRO A 93 -3.59 -3.29 12.15
C PRO A 93 -3.18 -1.86 12.53
N ILE A 94 -1.97 -1.47 12.12
CA ILE A 94 -1.45 -0.12 12.25
C ILE A 94 -1.49 0.49 10.85
N HIS A 95 -2.29 1.54 10.68
CA HIS A 95 -2.52 2.18 9.39
C HIS A 95 -1.39 3.18 9.14
N ILE A 96 -0.52 2.84 8.20
CA ILE A 96 0.68 3.61 7.91
C ILE A 96 0.69 4.01 6.44
N LEU A 97 0.78 5.31 6.17
CA LEU A 97 1.00 5.85 4.83
C LEU A 97 2.51 6.04 4.62
N VAL A 98 3.05 5.42 3.59
CA VAL A 98 4.46 5.53 3.24
C VAL A 98 4.59 6.31 1.94
N GLY A 99 5.47 7.31 1.91
CA GLY A 99 5.87 8.01 0.69
C GLY A 99 7.22 7.49 0.21
N MET A 100 7.34 7.19 -1.07
CA MET A 100 8.57 6.69 -1.71
C MET A 100 8.86 7.45 -3.01
N ASP A 101 10.12 7.81 -3.22
CA ASP A 101 10.57 8.47 -4.46
C ASP A 101 10.78 7.46 -5.60
N PRO A 102 11.00 7.92 -6.85
CA PRO A 102 11.27 7.05 -7.99
C PRO A 102 12.56 6.23 -7.89
N LYS A 103 13.42 6.49 -6.89
CA LYS A 103 14.66 5.75 -6.61
C LYS A 103 14.47 4.70 -5.52
N ALA A 104 13.23 4.39 -5.14
CA ALA A 104 12.88 3.47 -4.06
C ALA A 104 13.46 3.89 -2.69
N THR A 105 13.54 5.20 -2.45
CA THR A 105 13.91 5.79 -1.16
C THR A 105 12.66 6.32 -0.47
N ILE A 106 12.49 5.99 0.81
CA ILE A 106 11.38 6.48 1.64
C ILE A 106 11.57 7.98 1.88
N VAL A 107 10.63 8.80 1.42
CA VAL A 107 10.65 10.26 1.64
C VAL A 107 9.98 10.65 2.96
N GLY A 108 9.12 9.78 3.49
CA GLY A 108 8.47 9.94 4.77
C GLY A 108 7.48 8.82 5.09
N VAL A 109 7.05 8.80 6.35
CA VAL A 109 6.06 7.86 6.90
C VAL A 109 5.08 8.66 7.74
N VAL A 110 3.80 8.29 7.69
CA VAL A 110 2.75 8.78 8.60
C VAL A 110 2.06 7.59 9.22
N VAL A 111 2.01 7.55 10.55
CA VAL A 111 1.11 6.66 11.29
C VAL A 111 -0.21 7.40 11.40
N ASP A 112 -1.22 6.94 10.67
CA ASP A 112 -2.52 7.61 10.51
C ASP A 112 -3.53 7.17 11.58
N TYR A 113 -3.57 5.86 11.83
CA TYR A 113 -4.44 5.28 12.85
C TYR A 113 -3.82 4.01 13.43
N ASP A 114 -3.97 3.84 14.73
CA ASP A 114 -3.72 2.58 15.42
C ASP A 114 -4.64 2.47 16.63
N SER A 115 -4.64 1.29 17.24
CA SER A 115 -5.37 1.02 18.48
C SER A 115 -4.46 0.39 19.54
N GLU A 116 -3.16 0.66 19.44
CA GLU A 116 -2.17 0.09 20.32
C GLU A 116 -2.26 0.72 21.71
N PRO A 117 -2.30 -0.06 22.81
CA PRO A 117 -2.43 0.49 24.16
C PRO A 117 -1.26 1.41 24.56
N TYR A 118 -0.15 1.32 23.85
CA TYR A 118 1.08 2.05 24.07
C TYR A 118 1.52 2.87 22.84
N GLY A 119 0.60 3.15 21.90
CA GLY A 119 0.89 3.90 20.68
C GLY A 119 1.58 5.24 20.97
N TYR A 120 1.05 5.98 21.94
CA TYR A 120 1.49 7.33 22.34
C TYR A 120 2.99 7.50 22.68
N PHE A 121 3.70 6.44 23.05
CA PHE A 121 5.16 6.49 23.26
C PHE A 121 5.95 5.56 22.35
N SER A 122 5.27 4.80 21.48
CA SER A 122 5.87 3.84 20.57
C SER A 122 5.77 4.29 19.11
N VAL A 123 4.65 4.04 18.45
CA VAL A 123 4.46 4.28 17.00
C VAL A 123 3.93 5.68 16.67
N GLU A 124 3.14 6.30 17.55
CA GLU A 124 2.56 7.63 17.32
C GLU A 124 3.58 8.78 17.32
N PRO A 125 4.63 8.79 18.18
CA PRO A 125 5.55 9.92 18.24
C PRO A 125 6.22 10.21 16.89
N PRO A 126 6.40 11.49 16.50
CA PRO A 126 7.07 11.85 15.25
C PRO A 126 8.47 11.25 15.08
N LYS A 127 9.17 11.00 16.20
CA LYS A 127 10.48 10.32 16.20
C LYS A 127 10.42 8.92 15.60
N PHE A 128 9.31 8.19 15.72
CA PHE A 128 9.16 6.86 15.13
C PHE A 128 9.23 6.97 13.59
N ALA A 129 8.32 7.76 13.02
CA ALA A 129 8.24 8.00 11.58
C ALA A 129 9.55 8.59 10.99
N ALA A 130 10.23 9.46 11.73
CA ALA A 130 11.46 10.11 11.28
C ALA A 130 12.60 9.11 10.97
N GLN A 131 12.62 7.93 11.61
CA GLN A 131 13.68 6.94 11.43
C GLN A 131 13.70 6.29 10.05
N PHE A 132 12.58 6.34 9.32
CA PHE A 132 12.43 5.70 8.01
C PHE A 132 12.82 6.61 6.85
N LYS A 133 12.83 7.93 7.06
CA LYS A 133 13.18 8.89 6.01
C LYS A 133 14.62 8.67 5.53
N GLY A 134 14.80 8.53 4.22
CA GLY A 134 16.09 8.28 3.59
C GLY A 134 16.50 6.81 3.55
N LYS A 135 15.76 5.91 4.21
CA LYS A 135 15.97 4.47 4.04
C LYS A 135 15.55 4.04 2.63
N THR A 136 16.26 3.08 2.07
CA THR A 136 15.98 2.47 0.77
C THR A 136 15.42 1.06 0.98
N ILE A 137 14.81 0.49 -0.06
CA ILE A 137 14.31 -0.90 -0.02
C ILE A 137 15.37 -1.96 0.30
N ASN A 138 16.65 -1.63 0.12
CA ASN A 138 17.79 -2.52 0.37
C ASN A 138 18.23 -2.51 1.84
N ASP A 139 17.82 -1.50 2.61
CA ASP A 139 18.12 -1.46 4.02
C ASP A 139 17.40 -2.61 4.76
N PRO A 140 17.95 -3.09 5.90
CA PRO A 140 17.41 -4.26 6.59
C PRO A 140 16.24 -3.96 7.55
N PHE A 141 16.10 -2.72 8.06
CA PHE A 141 15.02 -2.28 8.96
C PHE A 141 14.91 -3.16 10.23
N ARG A 142 16.02 -3.53 10.86
CA ARG A 142 16.01 -4.35 12.07
C ARG A 142 15.71 -3.47 13.28
N VAL A 143 14.66 -3.81 14.02
CA VAL A 143 14.35 -3.18 15.30
C VAL A 143 15.47 -3.46 16.31
N GLY A 144 15.87 -2.44 17.06
CA GLY A 144 17.02 -2.46 17.98
C GLY A 144 18.37 -2.26 17.30
N VAL A 145 18.41 -2.09 15.97
CA VAL A 145 19.66 -1.84 15.21
C VAL A 145 19.51 -0.66 14.27
N ASP A 146 18.55 -0.73 13.35
CA ASP A 146 18.31 0.28 12.31
C ASP A 146 17.05 1.13 12.61
N VAL A 147 16.21 0.67 13.54
CA VAL A 147 15.01 1.33 14.08
C VAL A 147 14.98 1.10 15.59
N ASP A 148 14.73 2.13 16.38
CA ASP A 148 14.70 2.10 17.83
C ASP A 148 13.67 1.07 18.35
N ALA A 149 14.13 0.22 19.26
CA ALA A 149 13.23 -0.63 20.03
C ALA A 149 12.56 0.18 21.15
N VAL A 150 11.31 -0.15 21.47
CA VAL A 150 10.57 0.49 22.57
C VAL A 150 10.12 -0.57 23.56
N SER A 151 10.65 -0.49 24.79
CA SER A 151 10.26 -1.40 25.87
C SER A 151 8.75 -1.33 26.12
N ARG A 152 8.12 -2.49 26.36
CA ARG A 152 6.65 -2.67 26.50
C ARG A 152 5.82 -2.50 25.23
N ALA A 153 6.42 -2.09 24.11
CA ALA A 153 5.72 -1.95 22.83
C ALA A 153 6.44 -2.74 21.71
N SER A 154 7.13 -3.82 22.06
CA SER A 154 7.96 -4.59 21.11
C SER A 154 7.14 -5.13 19.93
N LEU A 155 5.93 -5.65 20.17
CA LEU A 155 5.10 -6.22 19.10
C LEU A 155 4.65 -5.15 18.10
N SER A 156 4.17 -4.01 18.59
CA SER A 156 3.74 -2.85 17.79
C SER A 156 4.89 -2.31 16.94
N ILE A 157 6.06 -2.07 17.54
CA ILE A 157 7.24 -1.54 16.82
C ILE A 157 7.73 -2.53 15.77
N ASN A 158 7.82 -3.83 16.10
CA ASN A 158 8.25 -4.85 15.15
C ASN A 158 7.27 -4.97 13.99
N SER A 159 5.96 -4.96 14.27
CA SER A 159 4.94 -5.04 13.23
C SER A 159 4.98 -3.83 12.31
N ALA A 160 4.91 -2.61 12.85
CA ALA A 160 4.97 -1.38 12.05
C ALA A 160 6.23 -1.31 11.18
N THR A 161 7.38 -1.69 11.74
CA THR A 161 8.67 -1.71 11.02
C THR A 161 8.66 -2.72 9.87
N ARG A 162 8.17 -3.96 10.11
CA ARG A 162 8.01 -4.97 9.04
C ARG A 162 7.04 -4.51 7.98
N ALA A 163 5.90 -3.93 8.39
CA ALA A 163 4.88 -3.44 7.49
C ALA A 163 5.44 -2.40 6.51
N ILE A 164 6.19 -1.41 7.01
CA ILE A 164 6.85 -0.39 6.18
C ILE A 164 7.89 -1.03 5.25
N ARG A 165 8.73 -1.93 5.75
CA ARG A 165 9.79 -2.60 4.97
C ARG A 165 9.20 -3.41 3.82
N ASP A 166 8.26 -4.30 4.13
CA ASP A 166 7.76 -5.30 3.19
C ASP A 166 6.85 -4.67 2.15
N SER A 167 5.98 -3.74 2.55
CA SER A 167 5.17 -2.93 1.62
C SER A 167 6.03 -2.12 0.66
N SER A 168 7.07 -1.42 1.15
CA SER A 168 7.97 -0.64 0.29
C SER A 168 8.69 -1.51 -0.74
N ARG A 169 9.14 -2.70 -0.34
CA ARG A 169 9.79 -3.66 -1.24
C ARG A 169 8.83 -4.19 -2.30
N MET A 170 7.59 -4.53 -1.93
CA MET A 170 6.59 -4.97 -2.91
C MET A 170 6.26 -3.89 -3.91
N VAL A 171 6.06 -2.65 -3.45
CA VAL A 171 5.78 -1.50 -4.32
C VAL A 171 6.94 -1.26 -5.27
N ALA A 172 8.18 -1.25 -4.78
CA ALA A 172 9.33 -1.03 -5.64
C ALA A 172 9.52 -2.16 -6.66
N LYS A 173 9.32 -3.42 -6.25
CA LYS A 173 9.39 -4.56 -7.17
C LYS A 173 8.40 -4.45 -8.32
N THR A 174 7.17 -4.05 -8.05
CA THR A 174 6.09 -4.02 -9.05
C THR A 174 6.10 -2.73 -9.86
N LEU A 175 6.29 -1.57 -9.22
CA LEU A 175 6.12 -0.26 -9.85
C LEU A 175 7.43 0.40 -10.27
N LEU A 176 8.57 -0.06 -9.75
CA LEU A 176 9.92 0.44 -10.06
C LEU A 176 10.87 -0.72 -10.46
N PRO A 177 10.49 -1.56 -11.44
CA PRO A 177 11.18 -2.83 -11.71
C PRO A 177 12.65 -2.67 -12.10
N GLU A 178 13.03 -1.55 -12.71
CA GLU A 178 14.42 -1.26 -13.10
C GLU A 178 15.40 -1.20 -11.89
N LEU A 179 14.87 -1.05 -10.67
CA LEU A 179 15.66 -1.02 -9.44
C LEU A 179 15.68 -2.36 -8.69
N SER A 180 14.85 -3.33 -9.10
CA SER A 180 14.70 -4.62 -8.41
C SER A 180 15.68 -5.70 -8.89
N THR A 181 16.56 -5.40 -9.84
CA THR A 181 17.41 -6.37 -10.56
C THR A 181 18.89 -6.31 -10.16
N LYS A 182 19.24 -5.72 -9.01
CA LYS A 182 20.62 -5.68 -8.51
C LYS A 182 20.81 -6.55 -7.27
#